data_AF-A0A7S4D2E1-F1
#
_entry.id   AF-A0A7S4D2E1-F1
#
_cell.length_a   1.000
_cell.length_b   1.000
_cell.length_c   1.000
_cell.angle_alpha   90.00
_cell.angle_beta   90.00
_cell.angle_gamma   90.00
#
_symmetry.space_group_name_H-M   'P 1'
#
loop_
_entity.id
_entity.type
_entity.pdbx_description
1 polymer ?
#
loop_
_entity_poly.entity_id
_entity_poly.type
_entity_poly.pdbx_seq_one_letter_code
_entity_poly.pdbx_strand_id
1 'polypeptide(L)'
;FMGPPDFPEDVFERAAAGQWLREGVCLLFLSAAQQRANLVVLGAENSRRAGKEGKVGALKKLVESVPDGSLIFFFDGLDVIFVHDIATILRASARFDLDRTVYISTERNCWDYPNMGPPPEREGGSRHYDKYPKSPTTWRYVNTGGVFAKVGANFRTFMRAWEACIHAGLPDQHCGHLFYTKDPRAARFLNGANLTVQVDQLCEI
;
A
#
# COMPACT_ATOMS: atom_id res chain seq x y z
N PHE A 1 25.82 -18.03 0.23
CA PHE A 1 26.55 -16.77 0.07
C PHE A 1 26.38 -16.32 -1.37
N MET A 2 25.41 -15.43 -1.62
CA MET A 2 25.32 -14.67 -2.87
C MET A 2 25.70 -13.24 -2.51
N GLY A 3 26.54 -12.61 -3.33
CA GLY A 3 26.97 -11.23 -3.14
C GLY A 3 25.80 -10.23 -3.19
N PRO A 4 26.04 -8.97 -2.81
CA PRO A 4 25.02 -7.92 -2.98
C PRO A 4 24.60 -7.86 -4.46
N PRO A 5 23.31 -7.64 -4.76
CA PRO A 5 22.86 -7.53 -6.14
C PRO A 5 23.53 -6.33 -6.81
N ASP A 6 24.08 -6.54 -8.01
CA ASP A 6 24.55 -5.48 -8.88
C ASP A 6 23.33 -4.62 -9.28
N PHE A 7 23.26 -3.39 -8.77
CA PHE A 7 22.27 -2.42 -9.21
C PHE A 7 22.78 -1.77 -10.49
N PRO A 8 22.04 -1.83 -11.61
CA PRO A 8 22.51 -1.23 -12.85
C PRO A 8 22.59 0.30 -12.71
N GLU A 9 23.72 0.87 -13.15
CA GLU A 9 24.08 2.29 -12.99
C GLU A 9 23.02 3.26 -13.58
N ASP A 10 22.22 2.79 -14.52
CA ASP A 10 21.18 3.55 -15.20
C ASP A 10 19.97 3.91 -14.31
N VAL A 11 19.76 3.17 -13.21
CA VAL A 11 18.75 3.49 -12.17
C VAL A 11 19.13 4.77 -11.43
N PHE A 12 20.43 5.00 -11.21
CA PHE A 12 20.93 6.17 -10.49
C PHE A 12 20.94 7.44 -11.37
N GLU A 13 21.23 7.31 -12.66
CA GLU A 13 21.30 8.47 -13.57
C GLU A 13 19.92 9.08 -13.87
N ARG A 14 18.84 8.29 -13.88
CA ARG A 14 17.48 8.79 -14.16
C ARG A 14 16.81 9.46 -12.95
N ALA A 15 17.25 9.16 -11.74
CA ALA A 15 16.82 9.82 -10.50
C ALA A 15 17.45 11.23 -10.33
N ALA A 16 18.32 11.64 -11.25
CA ALA A 16 19.11 12.85 -11.10
C ALA A 16 18.34 14.19 -11.22
N ALA A 17 17.08 14.17 -11.66
CA ALA A 17 16.31 15.39 -11.96
C ALA A 17 15.53 16.01 -10.77
N GLY A 18 15.64 15.48 -9.55
CA GLY A 18 15.03 16.11 -8.36
C GLY A 18 15.76 15.74 -7.07
N GLN A 19 16.45 16.70 -6.45
CA GLN A 19 17.30 16.47 -5.27
C GLN A 19 16.57 15.85 -4.07
N TRP A 20 15.28 16.14 -3.86
CA TRP A 20 14.48 15.57 -2.77
C TRP A 20 14.03 14.12 -3.00
N LEU A 21 13.90 13.70 -4.27
CA LEU A 21 13.64 12.30 -4.64
C LEU A 21 14.86 11.41 -4.34
N ARG A 22 16.06 11.98 -4.16
CA ARG A 22 17.29 11.22 -3.96
C ARG A 22 17.48 10.73 -2.53
N GLU A 23 17.19 11.54 -1.52
CA GLU A 23 17.51 11.18 -0.13
C GLU A 23 16.60 10.08 0.42
N GLY A 24 15.28 10.23 0.26
CA GLY A 24 14.30 9.24 0.74
C GLY A 24 14.48 7.87 0.08
N VAL A 25 14.64 7.84 -1.24
CA VAL A 25 14.89 6.60 -1.99
C VAL A 25 16.21 5.96 -1.58
N CYS A 26 17.29 6.74 -1.44
CA CYS A 26 18.57 6.21 -0.97
C CYS A 26 18.47 5.62 0.44
N LEU A 27 17.78 6.30 1.37
CA LEU A 27 17.57 5.78 2.72
C LEU A 27 16.75 4.49 2.73
N LEU A 28 15.74 4.39 1.85
CA LEU A 28 14.99 3.15 1.64
C LEU A 28 15.92 2.02 1.20
N PHE A 29 16.73 2.21 0.15
CA PHE A 29 17.65 1.19 -0.34
C PHE A 29 18.71 0.79 0.70
N LEU A 30 19.29 1.77 1.39
CA LEU A 30 20.29 1.52 2.44
C LEU A 30 19.70 0.71 3.58
N SER A 31 18.54 1.11 4.09
CA SER A 31 17.87 0.38 5.17
C SER A 31 17.44 -1.02 4.71
N ALA A 32 16.90 -1.18 3.51
CA ALA A 32 16.56 -2.49 2.96
C ALA A 32 17.77 -3.43 2.84
N ALA A 33 18.91 -2.92 2.34
CA ALA A 33 20.15 -3.68 2.26
C ALA A 33 20.65 -4.12 3.65
N GLN A 34 20.63 -3.22 4.63
CA GLN A 34 20.98 -3.53 6.02
C GLN A 34 20.07 -4.61 6.61
N GLN A 35 18.78 -4.57 6.29
CA GLN A 35 17.76 -5.50 6.77
C GLN A 35 17.61 -6.77 5.89
N ARG A 36 18.47 -6.94 4.88
CA ARG A 36 18.47 -8.09 3.94
C ARG A 36 17.12 -8.27 3.23
N ALA A 37 16.45 -7.16 2.93
CA ALA A 37 15.22 -7.14 2.15
C ALA A 37 15.54 -7.00 0.65
N ASN A 38 14.97 -7.87 -0.16
CA ASN A 38 15.03 -7.74 -1.62
C ASN A 38 13.93 -6.80 -2.10
N LEU A 39 14.31 -5.73 -2.78
CA LEU A 39 13.38 -4.73 -3.30
C LEU A 39 13.11 -4.96 -4.78
N VAL A 40 11.83 -4.82 -5.16
CA VAL A 40 11.41 -4.67 -6.55
C VAL A 40 10.86 -3.26 -6.70
N VAL A 41 11.55 -2.41 -7.45
CA VAL A 41 11.10 -1.03 -7.71
C VAL A 41 10.12 -1.04 -8.87
N LEU A 42 8.96 -0.43 -8.66
CA LEU A 42 7.89 -0.36 -9.65
C LEU A 42 7.84 1.04 -10.28
N GLY A 43 7.69 1.11 -11.60
CA GLY A 43 7.46 2.36 -12.32
C GLY A 43 8.68 3.26 -12.54
N ALA A 44 9.89 2.71 -12.37
CA ALA A 44 11.16 3.45 -12.57
C ALA A 44 11.29 4.01 -14.00
N GLU A 45 10.76 3.32 -15.02
CA GLU A 45 10.83 3.78 -16.41
C GLU A 45 9.81 4.86 -16.82
N ASN A 46 8.80 5.17 -15.99
CA ASN A 46 7.60 5.93 -16.42
C ASN A 46 7.32 7.23 -15.64
N SER A 47 8.29 7.78 -14.90
CA SER A 47 8.10 8.92 -13.99
C SER A 47 7.53 10.20 -14.64
N ARG A 48 7.67 10.39 -15.96
CA ARG A 48 7.11 11.53 -16.71
C ARG A 48 5.74 11.26 -17.37
N ARG A 49 5.28 10.00 -17.38
CA ARG A 49 4.03 9.53 -18.02
C ARG A 49 3.16 8.72 -17.06
N ALA A 50 3.23 8.98 -15.76
CA ALA A 50 2.25 8.45 -14.83
C ALA A 50 0.88 9.08 -15.14
N GLY A 51 0.19 8.55 -16.15
CA GLY A 51 -1.23 8.78 -16.36
C GLY A 51 -2.03 8.18 -15.20
N LYS A 52 -3.30 7.83 -15.45
CA LYS A 52 -4.19 7.24 -14.45
C LYS A 52 -3.71 5.90 -13.86
N GLU A 53 -2.68 5.26 -14.43
CA GLU A 53 -2.19 3.94 -13.99
C GLU A 53 -1.31 3.98 -12.72
N GLY A 54 -0.67 5.10 -12.37
CA GLY A 54 -0.01 5.35 -11.06
C GLY A 54 0.75 4.18 -10.39
N LYS A 55 0.86 4.21 -9.05
CA LYS A 55 1.46 3.11 -8.25
C LYS A 55 0.63 1.82 -8.28
N VAL A 56 -0.69 1.94 -8.38
CA VAL A 56 -1.63 0.81 -8.31
C VAL A 56 -1.59 -0.06 -9.56
N GLY A 57 -1.50 0.53 -10.75
CA GLY A 57 -1.37 -0.22 -12.00
C GLY A 57 -0.04 -0.95 -12.09
N ALA A 58 1.05 -0.33 -11.62
CA ALA A 58 2.36 -0.99 -11.53
C ALA A 58 2.33 -2.18 -10.55
N LEU A 59 1.74 -1.99 -9.36
CA LEU A 59 1.54 -3.08 -8.40
C LEU A 59 0.66 -4.20 -8.97
N LYS A 60 -0.41 -3.86 -9.70
CA LYS A 60 -1.30 -4.84 -10.32
C LYS A 60 -0.55 -5.70 -11.34
N LYS A 61 0.26 -5.09 -12.21
CA LYS A 61 1.11 -5.81 -13.18
C LYS A 61 2.08 -6.77 -12.47
N LEU A 62 2.71 -6.33 -11.37
CA LEU A 62 3.56 -7.21 -10.55
C LEU A 62 2.74 -8.39 -10.01
N VAL A 63 1.63 -8.13 -9.32
CA VAL A 63 0.74 -9.16 -8.74
C VAL A 63 0.29 -10.15 -9.82
N GLU A 64 -0.03 -9.67 -11.02
CA GLU A 64 -0.42 -10.48 -12.17
C GLU A 64 0.69 -11.40 -12.67
N SER A 65 1.94 -10.95 -12.62
CA SER A 65 3.11 -11.71 -13.10
C SER A 65 3.67 -12.73 -12.11
N VAL A 66 3.44 -12.57 -10.81
CA VAL A 66 4.02 -13.45 -9.79
C VAL A 66 3.14 -14.68 -9.52
N PRO A 67 3.72 -15.83 -9.15
CA PRO A 67 2.97 -17.03 -8.82
C PRO A 67 2.06 -16.84 -7.59
N ASP A 68 0.94 -17.56 -7.59
CA ASP A 68 0.09 -17.68 -6.40
C ASP A 68 0.89 -18.24 -5.22
N GLY A 69 0.55 -17.79 -4.02
CA GLY A 69 1.27 -18.12 -2.79
C GLY A 69 2.41 -17.17 -2.42
N SER A 70 2.85 -16.32 -3.36
CA SER A 70 3.87 -15.29 -3.10
C SER A 70 3.36 -14.25 -2.08
N LEU A 71 4.22 -13.78 -1.19
CA LEU A 71 3.91 -12.67 -0.28
C LEU A 71 4.38 -11.35 -0.90
N ILE A 72 3.52 -10.34 -0.92
CA ILE A 72 3.85 -9.00 -1.39
C ILE A 72 3.65 -8.01 -0.24
N PHE A 73 4.72 -7.28 0.06
CA PHE A 73 4.74 -6.09 0.89
C PHE A 73 4.98 -4.89 -0.02
N PHE A 74 3.93 -4.14 -0.31
CA PHE A 74 4.00 -2.90 -1.06
C PHE A 74 4.11 -1.73 -0.08
N PHE A 75 4.94 -0.74 -0.41
CA PHE A 75 5.04 0.50 0.33
C PHE A 75 5.48 1.66 -0.58
N ASP A 76 5.20 2.89 -0.16
CA ASP A 76 5.64 4.09 -0.87
C ASP A 76 7.18 4.20 -0.82
N GLY A 77 7.79 4.61 -1.93
CA GLY A 77 9.24 4.52 -2.11
C GLY A 77 10.05 5.70 -1.57
N LEU A 78 9.40 6.75 -1.08
CA LEU A 78 10.05 8.04 -0.78
C LEU A 78 10.20 8.34 0.71
N ASP A 79 9.33 7.79 1.54
CA ASP A 79 9.18 8.14 2.96
C ASP A 79 9.12 6.90 3.87
N VAL A 80 9.69 5.78 3.40
CA VAL A 80 9.71 4.50 4.11
C VAL A 80 11.15 4.04 4.34
N ILE A 81 11.40 3.49 5.53
CA ILE A 81 12.67 2.84 5.89
C ILE A 81 12.39 1.50 6.57
N PHE A 82 13.31 0.54 6.40
CA PHE A 82 13.27 -0.74 7.09
C PHE A 82 13.97 -0.68 8.44
N VAL A 83 13.24 -0.97 9.50
CA VAL A 83 13.78 -1.01 10.88
C VAL A 83 14.01 -2.43 11.42
N HIS A 84 13.51 -3.44 10.70
CA HIS A 84 13.64 -4.85 11.05
C HIS A 84 14.00 -5.70 9.83
N ASP A 85 14.69 -6.82 10.08
CA ASP A 85 15.06 -7.77 9.05
C ASP A 85 13.84 -8.50 8.46
N ILE A 86 13.98 -8.98 7.23
CA ILE A 86 12.88 -9.65 6.52
C ILE A 86 12.37 -10.91 7.25
N ALA A 87 13.23 -11.65 7.96
CA ALA A 87 12.80 -12.84 8.69
C ALA A 87 11.92 -12.48 9.91
N THR A 88 12.21 -11.35 10.56
CA THR A 88 11.38 -10.78 11.63
C THR A 88 10.01 -10.37 11.09
N ILE A 89 9.96 -9.69 9.93
CA ILE A 89 8.70 -9.33 9.27
C ILE A 89 7.90 -10.58 8.90
N LEU A 90 8.54 -11.60 8.31
CA LEU A 90 7.88 -12.85 7.94
C LEU A 90 7.33 -13.61 9.16
N ARG A 91 8.06 -13.65 10.28
CA ARG A 91 7.55 -14.24 11.52
C ARG A 91 6.34 -13.49 12.07
N ALA A 92 6.41 -12.16 12.11
CA ALA A 92 5.28 -11.33 12.51
C ALA A 92 4.09 -11.55 11.58
N SER A 93 4.33 -11.82 10.29
CA SER A 93 3.28 -12.03 9.30
C SER A 93 2.49 -13.34 9.47
N ALA A 94 3.06 -14.33 10.17
CA ALA A 94 2.44 -15.64 10.34
C ALA A 94 1.14 -15.62 11.17
N ARG A 95 0.86 -14.53 11.89
CA ARG A 95 -0.38 -14.35 12.67
C ARG A 95 -1.58 -13.89 11.84
N PHE A 96 -1.38 -13.56 10.57
CA PHE A 96 -2.41 -13.01 9.70
C PHE A 96 -3.05 -14.07 8.80
N ASP A 97 -4.36 -13.94 8.55
CA ASP A 97 -5.08 -14.78 7.57
C ASP A 97 -4.91 -14.22 6.16
N LEU A 98 -3.71 -14.43 5.60
CA LEU A 98 -3.30 -13.87 4.32
C LEU A 98 -3.94 -14.57 3.12
N ASP A 99 -4.55 -15.74 3.29
CA ASP A 99 -5.28 -16.43 2.22
C ASP A 99 -6.60 -15.73 1.89
N ARG A 100 -7.18 -15.03 2.88
CA ARG A 100 -8.50 -14.42 2.76
C ARG A 100 -8.50 -12.90 2.87
N THR A 101 -7.41 -12.33 3.38
CA THR A 101 -7.39 -10.92 3.79
C THR A 101 -6.28 -10.16 3.09
N VAL A 102 -6.64 -8.97 2.59
CA VAL A 102 -5.68 -7.93 2.20
C VAL A 102 -5.54 -6.97 3.38
N TYR A 103 -4.30 -6.80 3.86
CA TYR A 103 -3.97 -5.88 4.93
C TYR A 103 -3.48 -4.56 4.34
N ILE A 104 -4.02 -3.46 4.83
CA ILE A 104 -3.61 -2.11 4.45
C ILE A 104 -3.13 -1.38 5.71
N SER A 105 -2.09 -0.56 5.55
CA SER A 105 -1.51 0.19 6.68
C SER A 105 -2.51 1.18 7.29
N THR A 106 -2.28 1.55 8.55
CA THR A 106 -3.14 2.50 9.27
C THR A 106 -2.47 3.84 9.52
N GLU A 107 -3.30 4.88 9.61
CA GLU A 107 -2.89 6.20 10.05
C GLU A 107 -3.90 6.84 11.03
N ARG A 108 -3.51 7.99 11.59
CA ARG A 108 -4.32 8.75 12.55
C ARG A 108 -5.31 9.71 11.89
N ASN A 109 -5.11 10.08 10.63
CA ASN A 109 -5.94 11.07 9.94
C ASN A 109 -6.76 10.42 8.82
N CYS A 110 -8.03 10.84 8.67
CA CYS A 110 -8.79 10.49 7.48
C CYS A 110 -8.42 11.45 6.35
N TRP A 111 -7.40 11.09 5.55
CA TRP A 111 -7.03 11.84 4.35
C TRP A 111 -8.04 11.59 3.21
N ASP A 112 -8.12 12.55 2.28
CA ASP A 112 -9.14 12.65 1.21
C ASP A 112 -10.62 12.67 1.64
N TYR A 113 -10.87 12.94 2.93
CA TYR A 113 -12.21 13.04 3.50
C TYR A 113 -13.21 13.96 2.77
N PRO A 114 -12.83 15.14 2.21
CA PRO A 114 -13.80 16.00 1.51
C PRO A 114 -14.55 15.31 0.38
N ASN A 115 -13.98 14.23 -0.18
CA ASN A 115 -14.59 13.42 -1.22
C ASN A 115 -15.44 12.26 -0.66
N MET A 116 -15.39 11.99 0.65
CA MET A 116 -16.02 10.83 1.31
C MET A 116 -17.40 11.14 1.95
N GLY A 117 -17.81 12.40 2.08
CA GLY A 117 -19.09 12.81 2.67
C GLY A 117 -19.10 14.25 3.23
N PRO A 118 -20.19 14.69 3.89
CA PRO A 118 -20.27 16.02 4.51
C PRO A 118 -19.19 16.20 5.60
N PRO A 119 -18.72 17.43 5.87
CA PRO A 119 -17.56 17.73 6.72
C PRO A 119 -17.71 17.19 8.15
N PRO A 120 -16.63 16.76 8.82
CA PRO A 120 -16.72 16.23 10.17
C PRO A 120 -16.73 17.35 11.22
N GLU A 121 -17.35 17.07 12.35
CA GLU A 121 -17.06 17.80 13.58
C GLU A 121 -15.58 17.57 13.96
N ARG A 122 -14.88 18.65 14.30
CA ARG A 122 -13.51 18.56 14.81
C ARG A 122 -13.57 18.16 16.28
N GLU A 123 -13.39 16.88 16.57
CA GLU A 123 -13.15 16.40 17.93
C GLU A 123 -11.64 16.16 18.11
N GLY A 124 -11.00 16.85 19.06
CA GLY A 124 -9.59 16.60 19.42
C GLY A 124 -8.52 16.84 18.34
N GLY A 125 -8.84 17.49 17.21
CA GLY A 125 -7.88 17.80 16.14
C GLY A 125 -7.75 16.75 15.03
N SER A 126 -8.43 15.61 15.13
CA SER A 126 -8.51 14.60 14.07
C SER A 126 -9.73 14.81 13.16
N ARG A 127 -9.58 14.57 11.85
CA ARG A 127 -10.72 14.53 10.91
C ARG A 127 -11.43 13.17 11.06
N HIS A 128 -12.71 13.16 11.41
CA HIS A 128 -13.47 11.96 11.74
C HIS A 128 -14.33 11.43 10.58
N TYR A 129 -14.26 10.14 10.24
CA TYR A 129 -15.24 9.48 9.38
C TYR A 129 -16.01 8.40 10.16
N ASP A 130 -17.30 8.62 10.35
CA ASP A 130 -18.14 7.79 11.25
C ASP A 130 -18.41 6.38 10.73
N LYS A 131 -18.11 6.11 9.45
CA LYS A 131 -18.21 4.76 8.88
C LYS A 131 -17.07 3.84 9.28
N TYR A 132 -15.99 4.36 9.86
CA TYR A 132 -14.93 3.51 10.40
C TYR A 132 -15.41 2.80 11.66
N PRO A 133 -15.14 1.50 11.81
CA PRO A 133 -15.40 0.81 13.06
C PRO A 133 -14.58 1.45 14.20
N LYS A 134 -15.08 1.32 15.43
CA LYS A 134 -14.36 1.81 16.61
C LYS A 134 -13.00 1.09 16.71
N SER A 135 -11.96 1.85 17.01
CA SER A 135 -10.60 1.35 17.26
C SER A 135 -10.24 1.59 18.73
N PRO A 136 -9.57 0.63 19.40
CA PRO A 136 -8.96 0.85 20.72
C PRO A 136 -7.78 1.84 20.68
N THR A 137 -7.28 2.20 19.49
CA THR A 137 -6.13 3.10 19.31
C THR A 137 -6.48 4.29 18.44
N THR A 138 -5.62 5.31 18.43
CA THR A 138 -5.76 6.46 17.52
C THR A 138 -5.45 6.11 16.06
N TRP A 139 -4.84 4.96 15.78
CA TRP A 139 -4.50 4.47 14.44
C TRP A 139 -5.69 3.69 13.91
N ARG A 140 -6.49 4.33 13.05
CA ARG A 140 -7.78 3.77 12.64
C ARG A 140 -8.08 3.86 11.15
N TYR A 141 -7.48 4.82 10.44
CA TYR A 141 -7.82 5.06 9.04
C TYR A 141 -6.88 4.33 8.11
N VAL A 142 -7.38 3.92 6.95
CA VAL A 142 -6.57 3.36 5.87
C VAL A 142 -5.52 4.37 5.40
N ASN A 143 -4.28 3.88 5.22
CA ASN A 143 -3.21 4.53 4.48
C ASN A 143 -2.72 3.57 3.38
N THR A 144 -2.79 3.99 2.12
CA THR A 144 -2.42 3.15 0.96
C THR A 144 -0.94 3.24 0.59
N GLY A 145 -0.14 3.92 1.40
CA GLY A 145 1.32 3.87 1.35
C GLY A 145 1.89 2.57 1.90
N GLY A 146 1.07 1.64 2.38
CA GLY A 146 1.47 0.28 2.75
C GLY A 146 0.36 -0.74 2.49
N VAL A 147 0.66 -1.82 1.77
CA VAL A 147 -0.26 -2.95 1.52
C VAL A 147 0.48 -4.27 1.69
N PHE A 148 -0.13 -5.23 2.38
CA PHE A 148 0.42 -6.56 2.62
C PHE A 148 -0.62 -7.64 2.31
N ALA A 149 -0.26 -8.57 1.41
CA ALA A 149 -1.14 -9.68 1.06
C ALA A 149 -0.37 -10.86 0.46
N LYS A 150 -0.98 -12.05 0.52
CA LYS A 150 -0.58 -13.20 -0.27
C LYS A 150 -1.24 -13.15 -1.64
N VAL A 151 -0.47 -13.45 -2.67
CA VAL A 151 -0.94 -13.51 -4.05
C VAL A 151 -1.86 -14.71 -4.21
N GLY A 152 -3.06 -14.42 -4.70
CA GLY A 152 -4.11 -15.39 -4.95
C GLY A 152 -5.36 -14.68 -5.47
N ALA A 153 -6.48 -15.41 -5.54
CA ALA A 153 -7.72 -14.88 -6.11
C ALA A 153 -8.19 -13.58 -5.43
N ASN A 154 -8.10 -13.50 -4.09
CA ASN A 154 -8.54 -12.34 -3.31
C ASN A 154 -7.69 -11.10 -3.61
N PHE A 155 -6.36 -11.21 -3.56
CA PHE A 155 -5.50 -10.05 -3.81
C PHE A 155 -5.57 -9.59 -5.26
N ARG A 156 -5.64 -10.51 -6.23
CA ARG A 156 -5.85 -10.15 -7.65
C ARG A 156 -7.19 -9.44 -7.87
N THR A 157 -8.23 -9.86 -7.15
CA THR A 157 -9.55 -9.22 -7.19
C THR A 157 -9.52 -7.82 -6.59
N PHE A 158 -8.85 -7.65 -5.44
CA PHE A 158 -8.60 -6.34 -4.86
C PHE A 158 -7.85 -5.41 -5.82
N MET A 159 -6.77 -5.88 -6.47
CA MET A 159 -6.00 -5.04 -7.41
C MET A 159 -6.83 -4.58 -8.60
N ARG A 160 -7.69 -5.44 -9.16
CA ARG A 160 -8.62 -5.07 -10.24
C ARG A 160 -9.64 -4.03 -9.78
N ALA A 161 -10.23 -4.22 -8.61
CA ALA A 161 -11.20 -3.28 -8.04
C ALA A 161 -10.55 -1.92 -7.75
N TRP A 162 -9.32 -1.93 -7.23
CA TRP A 162 -8.58 -0.72 -6.91
C TRP A 162 -8.20 0.08 -8.15
N GLU A 163 -7.68 -0.58 -9.18
CA GLU A 163 -7.42 0.05 -10.49
C GLU A 163 -8.70 0.63 -11.10
N ALA A 164 -9.80 -0.12 -11.10
CA ALA A 164 -11.09 0.36 -11.62
C ALA A 164 -11.61 1.60 -10.88
N CYS A 165 -11.44 1.64 -9.56
CA CYS A 165 -11.81 2.79 -8.74
C CYS A 165 -10.99 4.05 -9.09
N ILE A 166 -9.68 3.89 -9.32
CA ILE A 166 -8.80 4.99 -9.74
C ILE A 166 -9.14 5.46 -11.16
N HIS A 167 -9.44 4.54 -12.07
CA HIS A 167 -9.86 4.87 -13.44
C HIS A 167 -11.18 5.67 -13.46
N ALA A 168 -12.04 5.49 -12.46
CA ALA A 168 -13.23 6.29 -12.23
C ALA A 168 -12.94 7.70 -11.68
N GLY A 169 -11.67 8.08 -11.49
CA GLY A 169 -11.22 9.41 -11.09
C GLY A 169 -11.09 9.61 -9.58
N LEU A 170 -11.17 8.55 -8.78
CA LEU A 170 -11.00 8.63 -7.33
C LEU A 170 -9.51 8.47 -6.94
N PRO A 171 -9.03 9.15 -5.89
CA PRO A 171 -7.69 8.92 -5.35
C PRO A 171 -7.51 7.48 -4.83
N ASP A 172 -6.28 6.97 -4.85
CA ASP A 172 -6.00 5.59 -4.43
C ASP A 172 -6.36 5.34 -2.97
N GLN A 173 -6.04 6.29 -2.07
CA GLN A 173 -6.38 6.19 -0.65
C GLN A 173 -7.89 6.25 -0.40
N HIS A 174 -8.61 7.05 -1.19
CA HIS A 174 -10.08 7.08 -1.18
C HIS A 174 -10.66 5.70 -1.49
N CYS A 175 -10.17 5.05 -2.54
CA CYS A 175 -10.58 3.70 -2.90
C CYS A 175 -10.33 2.72 -1.74
N GLY A 176 -9.16 2.80 -1.10
CA GLY A 176 -8.83 2.04 0.10
C GLY A 176 -9.85 2.24 1.23
N HIS A 177 -10.25 3.49 1.50
CA HIS A 177 -11.30 3.79 2.47
C HIS A 177 -12.64 3.13 2.11
N LEU A 178 -13.09 3.23 0.85
CA LEU A 178 -14.36 2.65 0.39
C LEU A 178 -14.38 1.12 0.57
N PHE A 179 -13.29 0.44 0.21
CA PHE A 179 -13.19 -1.01 0.34
C PHE A 179 -13.20 -1.45 1.79
N TYR A 180 -12.43 -0.78 2.65
CA TYR A 180 -12.35 -1.12 4.06
C TYR A 180 -13.68 -0.90 4.80
N THR A 181 -14.32 0.26 4.60
CA THR A 181 -15.60 0.56 5.29
C THR A 181 -16.80 -0.15 4.65
N LYS A 182 -16.58 -0.98 3.61
CA LYS A 182 -17.64 -1.62 2.82
C LYS A 182 -18.69 -0.61 2.34
N ASP A 183 -18.23 0.57 1.92
CA ASP A 183 -19.12 1.62 1.44
C ASP A 183 -19.90 1.10 0.22
N PRO A 184 -21.22 1.31 0.11
CA PRO A 184 -22.00 0.84 -1.04
C PRO A 184 -21.45 1.30 -2.40
N ARG A 185 -20.76 2.44 -2.45
CA ARG A 185 -20.07 2.93 -3.66
C ARG A 185 -18.94 2.00 -4.13
N ALA A 186 -18.40 1.16 -3.25
CA ALA A 186 -17.38 0.17 -3.60
C ALA A 186 -17.94 -1.01 -4.40
N ALA A 187 -19.23 -1.32 -4.27
CA ALA A 187 -19.85 -2.51 -4.87
C ALA A 187 -19.71 -2.53 -6.40
N ARG A 188 -19.74 -1.35 -7.04
CA ARG A 188 -19.56 -1.19 -8.49
C ARG A 188 -18.15 -1.54 -8.99
N PHE A 189 -17.15 -1.58 -8.11
CA PHE A 189 -15.77 -1.93 -8.45
C PHE A 189 -15.44 -3.38 -8.12
N LEU A 190 -16.13 -3.94 -7.12
CA LEU A 190 -15.91 -5.31 -6.65
C LEU A 190 -16.66 -6.36 -7.48
N ASN A 191 -17.58 -5.96 -8.37
CA ASN A 191 -18.35 -6.87 -9.24
C ASN A 191 -18.99 -8.07 -8.49
N GLY A 192 -19.46 -7.84 -7.26
CA GLY A 192 -20.05 -8.89 -6.42
C GLY A 192 -19.05 -9.80 -5.70
N ALA A 193 -17.75 -9.55 -5.80
CA ALA A 193 -16.74 -10.29 -5.04
C ALA A 193 -16.86 -10.00 -3.53
N ASN A 194 -16.84 -11.06 -2.72
CA ASN A 194 -16.81 -10.96 -1.28
C ASN A 194 -15.35 -10.78 -0.80
N LEU A 195 -14.85 -9.54 -0.86
CA LEU A 195 -13.49 -9.21 -0.47
C LEU A 195 -13.42 -8.82 1.01
N THR A 196 -12.47 -9.40 1.74
CA THR A 196 -12.13 -8.96 3.10
C THR A 196 -10.89 -8.07 3.06
N VAL A 197 -11.09 -6.78 3.32
CA VAL A 197 -10.02 -5.79 3.53
C VAL A 197 -9.96 -5.48 5.02
N GLN A 198 -8.78 -5.60 5.62
CA GLN A 198 -8.55 -5.21 7.00
C GLN A 198 -7.50 -4.12 7.08
N VAL A 199 -7.68 -3.20 8.01
CA VAL A 199 -6.58 -2.38 8.51
C VAL A 199 -5.96 -3.04 9.72
N ASP A 200 -4.64 -3.04 9.75
CA ASP A 200 -3.90 -3.62 10.85
C ASP A 200 -3.74 -2.60 11.99
N GLN A 201 -4.12 -3.01 13.20
CA GLN A 201 -3.84 -2.28 14.43
C GLN A 201 -2.66 -2.96 15.09
N LEU A 202 -1.47 -2.76 14.52
CA LEU A 202 -0.20 -3.18 15.10
C LEU A 202 0.03 -2.40 16.41
N CYS A 203 -0.55 -2.86 17.51
CA CYS A 203 -0.30 -2.30 18.84
C CYS A 203 0.14 -3.35 19.88
N GLU A 204 0.50 -4.54 19.43
CA GLU A 204 1.19 -5.54 20.26
C GLU A 204 2.32 -6.18 19.45
N ILE A 205 3.50 -5.55 19.52
CA ILE A 205 4.83 -6.15 19.34
C ILE A 205 5.67 -5.66 20.52
#